data_AF-A0A7D5MM68-F1
#
_entry.id   AF-A0A7D5MM68-F1
#
_cell.length_a   1.000
_cell.length_b   1.000
_cell.length_c   1.000
_cell.angle_alpha   90.00
_cell.angle_beta   90.00
_cell.angle_gamma   90.00
#
_symmetry.space_group_name_H-M   'P 1'
#
loop_
_entity.id
_entity.type
_entity.pdbx_description
1 polymer ?
#
loop_
_entity_poly.entity_id
_entity_poly.type
_entity_poly.pdbx_seq_one_letter_code
_entity_poly.pdbx_strand_id
1 'polypeptide(L)'
;MSQKFDWITALSVTAGFLILWLFIDREKMVLKIKVLEKEIDENKNLNKEIKQKLKELIENNKDIDPEIANELGQIAALIEIKQDTKAILSLVKIIENLLHKIYEPDVRLNQTATKNGRKRPAFMDYLELAQHDKYISKEDFHLISVAKIIRDEEAHDLDVEKEKSRIVSSFISGISIILTLCRIVKNRVTKMT
;
A
#
# COMPACT_ATOMS: atom_id res chain seq x y z
N MET A 1 21.15 49.16 -19.53
CA MET A 1 20.84 47.85 -20.14
C MET A 1 21.50 46.77 -19.28
N SER A 2 20.80 46.20 -18.30
CA SER A 2 21.12 44.92 -17.62
C SER A 2 20.17 44.74 -16.42
N GLN A 3 18.99 44.19 -16.68
CA GLN A 3 18.05 43.76 -15.63
C GLN A 3 17.33 42.46 -16.06
N LYS A 4 18.06 41.60 -16.78
CA LYS A 4 17.57 40.29 -17.24
C LYS A 4 18.32 39.12 -16.60
N PHE A 5 19.26 39.38 -15.68
CA PHE A 5 20.22 38.38 -15.19
C PHE A 5 19.86 37.71 -13.86
N ASP A 6 18.79 38.15 -13.17
CA ASP A 6 18.46 37.61 -11.83
C ASP A 6 17.48 36.43 -11.82
N TRP A 7 16.57 36.35 -12.80
CA TRP A 7 15.53 35.32 -12.77
C TRP A 7 16.00 33.95 -13.27
N ILE A 8 16.87 33.90 -14.28
CA ILE A 8 17.39 32.64 -14.85
C ILE A 8 18.38 31.97 -13.88
N THR A 9 19.21 32.76 -13.21
CA THR A 9 20.16 32.28 -12.20
C THR A 9 19.42 31.79 -10.95
N ALA A 10 18.41 32.51 -10.47
CA ALA A 10 17.56 32.05 -9.37
C ALA A 10 16.79 30.75 -9.69
N LEU A 11 16.28 30.59 -10.92
CA LEU A 11 15.63 29.36 -11.39
C LEU A 11 16.60 28.18 -11.47
N SER A 12 17.85 28.41 -11.93
CA SER A 12 18.87 27.37 -12.00
C SER A 12 19.31 26.86 -10.63
N VAL A 13 19.43 27.76 -9.65
CA VAL A 13 19.82 27.41 -8.27
C VAL A 13 18.71 26.64 -7.57
N THR A 14 17.45 27.05 -7.73
CA THR A 14 16.29 26.35 -7.15
C THR A 14 16.07 24.98 -7.79
N ALA A 15 16.22 24.85 -9.12
CA ALA A 15 16.17 23.56 -9.80
C ALA A 15 17.31 22.63 -9.36
N GLY A 16 18.53 23.15 -9.20
CA GLY A 16 19.67 22.40 -8.69
C GLY A 16 19.45 21.92 -7.25
N PHE A 17 18.86 22.75 -6.40
CA PHE A 17 18.52 22.38 -5.02
C PHE A 17 17.42 21.30 -4.96
N LEU A 18 16.42 21.38 -5.83
CA LEU A 18 15.37 20.36 -5.94
C LEU A 18 15.93 19.02 -6.43
N ILE A 19 16.81 19.03 -7.43
CA ILE A 19 17.45 17.82 -7.94
C ILE A 19 18.35 17.19 -6.87
N LEU A 20 19.13 18.00 -6.15
CA LEU A 20 19.99 17.54 -5.06
C LEU A 20 19.16 17.00 -3.88
N TRP A 21 18.06 17.68 -3.53
CA TRP A 21 17.14 17.22 -2.49
C TRP A 21 16.46 15.90 -2.87
N LEU A 22 16.00 15.76 -4.11
CA LEU A 22 15.47 14.50 -4.64
C LEU A 22 16.51 13.38 -4.64
N PHE A 23 17.78 13.68 -4.90
CA PHE A 23 18.87 12.69 -4.83
C PHE A 23 19.14 12.22 -3.40
N ILE A 24 19.19 13.15 -2.44
CA ILE A 24 19.37 12.86 -1.01
C ILE A 24 18.17 12.07 -0.47
N ASP A 25 16.96 12.44 -0.89
CA ASP A 25 15.73 11.74 -0.49
C ASP A 25 15.70 10.31 -1.06
N ARG A 26 16.13 10.15 -2.33
CA ARG A 26 16.27 8.85 -2.99
C ARG A 26 17.35 7.98 -2.33
N GLU A 27 18.49 8.53 -1.94
CA GLU A 27 19.52 7.79 -1.19
C GLU A 27 19.05 7.40 0.21
N LYS A 28 18.34 8.28 0.92
CA LYS A 28 17.73 7.95 2.22
C LYS A 28 16.69 6.85 2.08
N MET A 29 15.89 6.85 1.02
CA MET A 29 14.96 5.78 0.70
C MET A 29 15.68 4.47 0.40
N VAL A 30 16.74 4.49 -0.42
CA VAL A 30 17.55 3.30 -0.73
C VAL A 30 18.27 2.75 0.51
N LEU A 31 18.76 3.63 1.38
CA LEU A 31 19.37 3.26 2.66
C LEU A 31 18.34 2.67 3.62
N LYS A 32 17.15 3.28 3.73
CA LYS A 32 16.05 2.72 4.52
C LYS A 32 15.62 1.35 4.01
N ILE A 33 15.51 1.18 2.69
CA ILE A 33 15.20 -0.11 2.05
C ILE A 33 16.30 -1.14 2.37
N LYS A 34 17.58 -0.78 2.30
CA LYS A 34 18.68 -1.70 2.65
C LYS A 34 18.72 -2.06 4.14
N VAL A 35 18.40 -1.11 5.02
CA VAL A 35 18.31 -1.33 6.47
C VAL A 35 17.13 -2.27 6.77
N LEU A 36 15.97 -2.03 6.15
CA LEU A 36 14.80 -2.90 6.21
C LEU A 36 15.10 -4.28 5.63
N GLU A 37 15.80 -4.39 4.50
CA GLU A 37 16.19 -5.68 3.92
C GLU A 37 17.08 -6.51 4.85
N LYS A 38 17.93 -5.83 5.64
CA LYS A 38 18.85 -6.44 6.61
C LYS A 38 18.13 -6.83 7.91
N GLU A 39 17.25 -6.00 8.43
CA GLU A 39 16.41 -6.29 9.60
C GLU A 39 15.39 -7.42 9.29
N ILE A 40 14.93 -7.48 8.03
CA ILE A 40 14.20 -8.59 7.45
C ILE A 40 15.06 -9.87 7.36
N ASP A 41 16.36 -9.82 7.13
CA ASP A 41 17.15 -11.06 7.10
C ASP A 41 17.50 -11.58 8.51
N GLU A 42 17.52 -10.71 9.53
CA GLU A 42 17.98 -11.03 10.88
C GLU A 42 16.86 -11.58 11.82
N ASN A 43 15.57 -11.34 11.53
CA ASN A 43 14.47 -11.71 12.44
C ASN A 43 13.89 -13.13 12.19
N LYS A 44 14.14 -14.07 13.13
CA LYS A 44 13.72 -15.50 13.08
C LYS A 44 12.22 -15.78 13.22
N ASN A 45 11.40 -14.81 13.65
CA ASN A 45 9.98 -15.01 13.96
C ASN A 45 9.02 -14.69 12.82
N LEU A 46 9.52 -13.99 11.81
CA LEU A 46 8.82 -13.71 10.57
C LEU A 46 8.93 -14.92 9.66
N ASN A 47 7.79 -15.43 9.19
CA ASN A 47 7.81 -16.48 8.18
C ASN A 47 8.56 -15.94 6.95
N LYS A 48 9.66 -16.62 6.57
CA LYS A 48 10.56 -16.26 5.47
C LYS A 48 9.79 -15.91 4.18
N GLU A 49 8.63 -16.54 4.00
CA GLU A 49 7.71 -16.33 2.90
C GLU A 49 7.06 -14.93 2.87
N ILE A 50 6.61 -14.38 4.02
CA ILE A 50 5.99 -13.04 4.08
C ILE A 50 7.05 -11.98 3.73
N LYS A 51 8.25 -12.16 4.29
CA LYS A 51 9.42 -11.31 4.02
C LYS A 51 9.78 -11.30 2.55
N GLN A 52 9.85 -12.49 1.95
CA GLN A 52 10.18 -12.63 0.55
C GLN A 52 9.09 -12.01 -0.34
N LYS A 53 7.81 -12.25 -0.05
CA LYS A 53 6.70 -11.63 -0.79
C LYS A 53 6.66 -10.11 -0.67
N LEU A 54 7.01 -9.54 0.49
CA LEU A 54 7.15 -8.09 0.67
C LEU A 54 8.34 -7.51 -0.11
N LYS A 55 9.50 -8.19 -0.09
CA LYS A 55 10.67 -7.82 -0.90
C LYS A 55 10.32 -7.84 -2.40
N GLU A 56 9.71 -8.92 -2.89
CA GLU A 56 9.22 -9.04 -4.27
C GLU A 56 8.22 -7.94 -4.62
N LEU A 57 7.33 -7.58 -3.70
CA LEU A 57 6.39 -6.46 -3.86
C LEU A 57 7.12 -5.13 -4.03
N ILE A 58 8.08 -4.81 -3.14
CA ILE A 58 8.82 -3.55 -3.18
C ILE A 58 9.64 -3.48 -4.47
N GLU A 59 10.35 -4.54 -4.85
CA GLU A 59 11.19 -4.57 -6.04
C GLU A 59 10.39 -4.45 -7.34
N ASN A 60 9.30 -5.21 -7.47
CA ASN A 60 8.46 -5.21 -8.68
C ASN A 60 7.59 -3.95 -8.83
N ASN A 61 7.43 -3.18 -7.74
CA ASN A 61 6.66 -1.94 -7.74
C ASN A 61 7.56 -0.69 -7.56
N LYS A 62 8.89 -0.78 -7.70
CA LYS A 62 9.74 0.44 -7.78
C LYS A 62 9.32 1.40 -8.90
N ASP A 63 8.71 0.85 -9.96
CA ASP A 63 8.14 1.60 -11.08
C ASP A 63 6.63 1.91 -10.91
N ILE A 64 6.00 1.38 -9.86
CA ILE A 64 4.56 1.51 -9.60
C ILE A 64 4.39 2.26 -8.29
N ASP A 65 4.13 3.56 -8.43
CA ASP A 65 3.76 4.49 -7.37
C ASP A 65 4.68 4.45 -6.14
N PRO A 66 5.67 5.37 -6.07
CA PRO A 66 6.59 5.48 -4.92
C PRO A 66 5.89 5.53 -3.55
N GLU A 67 4.64 5.99 -3.52
CA GLU A 67 3.81 6.00 -2.31
C GLU A 67 3.52 4.59 -1.79
N ILE A 68 3.13 3.66 -2.66
CA ILE A 68 2.81 2.27 -2.30
C ILE A 68 4.07 1.54 -1.82
N ALA A 69 5.20 1.74 -2.50
CA ALA A 69 6.47 1.16 -2.09
C ALA A 69 6.89 1.65 -0.69
N ASN A 70 6.66 2.93 -0.39
CA ASN A 70 6.90 3.50 0.93
C ASN A 70 5.95 2.94 2.01
N GLU A 71 4.66 2.81 1.71
CA GLU A 71 3.68 2.19 2.63
C GLU A 71 4.01 0.72 2.93
N LEU A 72 4.47 -0.05 1.93
CA LEU A 72 4.95 -1.42 2.12
C LEU A 72 6.22 -1.50 2.97
N GLY A 73 7.14 -0.55 2.81
CA GLY A 73 8.32 -0.43 3.67
C GLY A 73 7.95 -0.16 5.13
N GLN A 74 6.92 0.65 5.38
CA GLN A 74 6.41 0.89 6.74
C GLN A 74 5.77 -0.37 7.36
N ILE A 75 5.05 -1.17 6.56
CA ILE A 75 4.53 -2.47 7.01
C ILE A 75 5.66 -3.39 7.44
N ALA A 76 6.74 -3.48 6.65
CA ALA A 76 7.90 -4.28 7.03
C ALA A 76 8.50 -3.84 8.37
N ALA A 77 8.69 -2.52 8.57
CA ALA A 77 9.20 -1.96 9.82
C ALA A 77 8.32 -2.31 11.03
N LEU A 78 6.99 -2.20 10.88
CA LEU A 78 6.04 -2.51 11.94
C LEU A 78 6.11 -3.99 12.36
N ILE A 79 6.23 -4.89 11.39
CA ILE A 79 6.37 -6.33 11.65
C ILE A 79 7.72 -6.63 12.35
N GLU A 80 8.80 -5.91 12.01
CA GLU A 80 10.11 -6.09 12.66
C GLU A 80 10.06 -5.77 14.16
N ILE A 81 9.34 -4.70 14.51
CA ILE A 81 9.12 -4.31 15.92
C ILE A 81 7.94 -5.05 16.56
N LYS A 82 7.43 -6.12 15.93
CA LYS A 82 6.33 -6.99 16.40
C LYS A 82 4.99 -6.28 16.61
N GLN A 83 4.73 -5.23 15.85
CA GLN A 83 3.47 -4.49 15.85
C GLN A 83 2.56 -5.03 14.72
N ASP A 84 2.21 -6.31 14.80
CA ASP A 84 1.59 -7.07 13.70
C ASP A 84 0.19 -6.55 13.32
N THR A 85 -0.64 -6.17 14.29
CA THR A 85 -1.99 -5.64 14.03
C THR A 85 -1.96 -4.25 13.40
N LYS A 86 -1.02 -3.39 13.82
CA LYS A 86 -0.76 -2.09 13.16
C LYS A 86 -0.27 -2.25 11.72
N ALA A 87 0.56 -3.27 11.49
CA ALA A 87 0.99 -3.63 10.15
C ALA A 87 -0.20 -4.10 9.29
N ILE A 88 -1.15 -4.88 9.85
CA ILE A 88 -2.40 -5.24 9.16
C ILE A 88 -3.28 -4.02 8.88
N LEU A 89 -3.41 -3.08 9.82
CA LEU A 89 -4.14 -1.83 9.61
C LEU A 89 -3.59 -1.08 8.39
N SER A 90 -2.26 -0.97 8.32
CA SER A 90 -1.57 -0.33 7.20
C SER A 90 -1.79 -1.11 5.89
N LEU A 91 -1.73 -2.44 5.94
CA LEU A 91 -1.99 -3.32 4.78
C LEU A 91 -3.39 -3.12 4.21
N VAL A 92 -4.42 -3.09 5.06
CA VAL A 92 -5.81 -2.88 4.62
C VAL A 92 -5.99 -1.48 4.04
N LYS A 93 -5.30 -0.47 4.57
CA LYS A 93 -5.34 0.90 4.03
C LYS A 93 -4.77 0.99 2.61
N ILE A 94 -3.67 0.29 2.32
CA ILE A 94 -3.13 0.20 0.94
C ILE A 94 -4.18 -0.40 0.00
N ILE A 95 -4.83 -1.50 0.41
CA ILE A 95 -5.87 -2.16 -0.40
C ILE A 95 -7.03 -1.20 -0.65
N GLU A 96 -7.49 -0.48 0.37
CA GLU A 96 -8.56 0.51 0.27
C GLU A 96 -8.20 1.63 -0.71
N ASN A 97 -6.99 2.18 -0.62
CA ASN A 97 -6.48 3.21 -1.53
C ASN A 97 -6.41 2.70 -2.99
N LEU A 98 -5.93 1.48 -3.21
CA LEU A 98 -5.86 0.85 -4.52
C LEU A 98 -7.24 0.62 -5.13
N LEU A 99 -8.18 0.10 -4.34
CA LEU A 99 -9.56 -0.09 -4.78
C LEU A 99 -10.25 1.24 -5.08
N HIS A 100 -9.96 2.28 -4.29
CA HIS A 100 -10.45 3.62 -4.56
C HIS A 100 -9.97 4.12 -5.93
N LYS A 101 -8.67 4.02 -6.23
CA LYS A 101 -8.10 4.34 -7.55
C LYS A 101 -8.76 3.57 -8.70
N ILE A 102 -9.27 2.36 -8.44
CA ILE A 102 -9.94 1.52 -9.46
C ILE A 102 -11.42 1.88 -9.64
N TYR A 103 -12.14 2.15 -8.56
CA TYR A 103 -13.61 2.19 -8.55
C TYR A 103 -14.23 3.55 -8.21
N GLU A 104 -13.46 4.55 -7.78
CA GLU A 104 -13.98 5.90 -7.56
C GLU A 104 -14.82 6.45 -8.74
N PRO A 105 -14.42 6.29 -10.02
CA PRO A 105 -15.24 6.74 -11.14
C PRO A 105 -16.38 5.78 -11.52
N ASP A 106 -16.50 4.61 -10.88
CA ASP A 106 -17.47 3.58 -11.24
C ASP A 106 -18.83 3.83 -10.57
N VAL A 107 -19.87 4.08 -11.37
CA VAL A 107 -21.23 4.32 -10.89
C VAL A 107 -21.79 3.14 -10.08
N ARG A 108 -21.33 1.91 -10.37
CA ARG A 108 -21.74 0.70 -9.64
C ARG A 108 -21.38 0.76 -8.17
N LEU A 109 -20.34 1.50 -7.79
CA LEU A 109 -19.88 1.61 -6.40
C LEU A 109 -20.96 2.23 -5.49
N ASN A 110 -21.61 3.29 -5.98
CA ASN A 110 -22.72 3.92 -5.26
C ASN A 110 -23.97 3.04 -5.23
N GLN A 111 -24.19 2.22 -6.27
CA GLN A 111 -25.28 1.25 -6.30
C GLN A 111 -25.07 0.15 -5.27
N THR A 112 -23.85 -0.39 -5.17
CA THR A 112 -23.46 -1.37 -4.15
C THR A 112 -23.66 -0.82 -2.74
N ALA A 113 -23.17 0.40 -2.48
CA ALA A 113 -23.37 1.07 -1.19
C ALA A 113 -24.85 1.23 -0.82
N THR A 114 -25.67 1.66 -1.79
CA THR A 114 -27.12 1.87 -1.59
C THR A 114 -27.84 0.55 -1.34
N LYS A 115 -27.50 -0.51 -2.07
CA LYS A 115 -28.01 -1.88 -1.84
C LYS A 115 -27.69 -2.36 -0.43
N ASN A 116 -26.53 -1.99 0.08
CA ASN A 116 -26.07 -2.28 1.44
C ASN A 116 -26.58 -1.27 2.48
N GLY A 117 -27.57 -0.43 2.13
CA GLY A 117 -28.24 0.50 3.05
C GLY A 117 -27.40 1.73 3.42
N ARG A 118 -26.34 2.06 2.67
CA ARG A 118 -25.39 3.13 2.99
C ARG A 118 -25.43 4.25 1.95
N LYS A 119 -25.30 5.49 2.45
CA LYS A 119 -25.25 6.70 1.61
C LYS A 119 -23.89 6.92 0.93
N ARG A 120 -22.84 6.31 1.47
CA ARG A 120 -21.47 6.42 0.98
C ARG A 120 -20.85 5.03 0.90
N PRO A 121 -20.03 4.74 -0.13
CA PRO A 121 -19.27 3.52 -0.20
C PRO A 121 -18.33 3.39 1.00
N ALA A 122 -18.19 2.17 1.51
CA ALA A 122 -17.16 1.81 2.47
C ALA A 122 -16.34 0.64 1.90
N PHE A 123 -15.24 0.32 2.57
CA PHE A 123 -14.29 -0.70 2.15
C PHE A 123 -14.91 -2.01 1.60
N MET A 124 -15.97 -2.52 2.23
CA MET A 124 -16.63 -3.75 1.76
C MET A 124 -17.34 -3.60 0.41
N ASP A 125 -17.86 -2.43 0.05
CA ASP A 125 -18.49 -2.23 -1.27
C ASP A 125 -17.45 -2.28 -2.39
N TYR A 126 -16.26 -1.72 -2.11
CA TYR A 126 -15.13 -1.81 -3.04
C TYR A 126 -14.69 -3.25 -3.24
N LEU A 127 -14.61 -4.04 -2.17
CA LEU A 127 -14.26 -5.46 -2.24
C LEU A 127 -15.33 -6.28 -2.97
N GLU A 128 -16.62 -6.00 -2.74
CA GLU A 128 -17.71 -6.66 -3.44
C GLU A 128 -17.62 -6.43 -4.96
N LEU A 129 -17.29 -5.21 -5.39
CA LEU A 129 -17.06 -4.92 -6.80
C LEU A 129 -15.81 -5.62 -7.35
N ALA A 130 -14.71 -5.61 -6.59
CA ALA A 130 -13.48 -6.31 -6.98
C ALA A 130 -13.72 -7.82 -7.15
N GLN A 131 -14.53 -8.42 -6.28
CA GLN A 131 -14.93 -9.81 -6.37
C GLN A 131 -15.84 -10.05 -7.57
N HIS A 132 -16.84 -9.18 -7.78
CA HIS A 132 -17.76 -9.27 -8.92
C HIS A 132 -17.02 -9.21 -10.26
N ASP A 133 -16.05 -8.29 -10.37
CA ASP A 133 -15.22 -8.12 -11.56
C ASP A 133 -14.09 -9.16 -11.66
N LYS A 134 -14.03 -10.10 -10.70
CA LYS A 134 -13.06 -11.20 -10.62
C LYS A 134 -11.61 -10.73 -10.55
N TYR A 135 -11.38 -9.54 -10.00
CA TYR A 135 -10.05 -9.06 -9.65
C TYR A 135 -9.51 -9.76 -8.41
N ILE A 136 -10.40 -10.24 -7.55
CA ILE A 136 -10.07 -11.08 -6.39
C ILE A 136 -11.01 -12.29 -6.38
N SER A 137 -10.55 -13.40 -5.78
CA SER A 137 -11.36 -14.59 -5.59
C SER A 137 -12.37 -14.44 -4.43
N LYS A 138 -13.25 -15.43 -4.26
CA LYS A 138 -14.16 -15.47 -3.10
C LYS A 138 -13.38 -15.76 -1.81
N GLU A 139 -12.35 -16.58 -1.91
CA GLU A 139 -11.42 -16.90 -0.84
C GLU A 139 -10.69 -15.63 -0.37
N ASP A 140 -10.16 -14.84 -1.31
CA ASP A 140 -9.53 -13.54 -1.04
C ASP A 140 -10.48 -12.57 -0.33
N PHE A 141 -11.73 -12.49 -0.79
CA PHE A 141 -12.75 -11.66 -0.16
C PHE A 141 -12.98 -12.02 1.33
N HIS A 142 -13.06 -13.33 1.63
CA HIS A 142 -13.23 -13.80 3.01
C HIS A 142 -11.98 -13.58 3.86
N LEU A 143 -10.78 -13.80 3.32
CA LEU A 143 -9.53 -13.59 4.04
C LEU A 143 -9.28 -12.12 4.36
N ILE A 144 -9.59 -11.20 3.44
CA ILE A 144 -9.54 -9.76 3.73
C ILE A 144 -10.59 -9.31 4.72
N SER A 145 -11.74 -9.96 4.77
CA SER A 145 -12.73 -9.68 5.81
C SER A 145 -12.17 -9.92 7.21
N VAL A 146 -11.26 -10.90 7.37
CA VAL A 146 -10.53 -11.11 8.63
C VAL A 146 -9.58 -9.94 8.91
N ALA A 147 -8.80 -9.50 7.92
CA ALA A 147 -7.91 -8.35 8.05
C ALA A 147 -8.67 -7.06 8.41
N LYS A 148 -9.87 -6.86 7.85
CA LYS A 148 -10.78 -5.76 8.20
C LYS A 148 -11.18 -5.81 9.67
N ILE A 149 -11.56 -6.97 10.19
CA ILE A 149 -11.93 -7.11 11.61
C ILE A 149 -10.76 -6.67 12.49
N ILE A 150 -9.54 -7.13 12.18
CA ILE A 150 -8.34 -6.75 12.93
C ILE A 150 -8.08 -5.24 12.83
N ARG A 151 -8.21 -4.64 11.64
CA ARG A 151 -8.10 -3.19 11.44
C ARG A 151 -9.12 -2.44 12.28
N ASP A 152 -10.38 -2.87 12.24
CA ASP A 152 -11.47 -2.20 12.94
C ASP A 152 -11.22 -2.25 14.45
N GLU A 153 -10.76 -3.37 15.00
CA GLU A 153 -10.38 -3.45 16.41
C GLU A 153 -9.16 -2.56 16.73
N GLU A 154 -8.08 -2.63 15.94
CA GLU A 154 -6.87 -1.79 16.15
C GLU A 154 -7.16 -0.28 16.04
N ALA A 155 -8.20 0.11 15.30
CA ALA A 155 -8.61 1.50 15.17
C ALA A 155 -9.38 2.03 16.40
N HIS A 156 -9.95 1.14 17.24
CA HIS A 156 -10.76 1.51 18.40
C HIS A 156 -10.06 1.20 19.74
N ASP A 157 -9.25 0.14 19.77
CA ASP A 157 -8.56 -0.35 20.95
C ASP A 157 -7.04 -0.16 20.85
N LEU A 158 -6.40 0.08 21.99
CA LEU A 158 -4.94 0.11 22.07
C LEU A 158 -4.40 -1.29 22.33
N ASP A 159 -3.34 -1.67 21.61
CA ASP A 159 -2.58 -2.92 21.81
C ASP A 159 -3.40 -4.20 21.53
N VAL A 160 -4.06 -4.24 20.37
CA VAL A 160 -4.85 -5.41 19.96
C VAL A 160 -3.93 -6.59 19.69
N GLU A 161 -4.17 -7.71 20.38
CA GLU A 161 -3.49 -8.97 20.10
C GLU A 161 -4.41 -9.94 19.36
N LYS A 162 -3.84 -10.66 18.39
CA LYS A 162 -4.56 -11.69 17.64
C LYS A 162 -3.74 -12.96 17.50
N GLU A 163 -4.46 -14.05 17.33
CA GLU A 163 -3.88 -15.36 17.04
C GLU A 163 -2.94 -15.29 15.82
N LYS A 164 -1.73 -15.80 15.97
CA LYS A 164 -0.67 -15.73 14.95
C LYS A 164 -1.10 -16.28 13.58
N SER A 165 -1.94 -17.32 13.57
CA SER A 165 -2.50 -17.90 12.33
C SER A 165 -3.36 -16.90 11.55
N ARG A 166 -4.14 -16.06 12.25
CA ARG A 166 -4.98 -15.01 11.66
C ARG A 166 -4.14 -13.87 11.11
N ILE A 167 -3.08 -13.49 11.84
CA ILE A 167 -2.10 -12.49 11.39
C ILE A 167 -1.44 -12.94 10.08
N VAL A 168 -0.88 -14.14 10.06
CA VAL A 168 -0.19 -14.70 8.89
C VAL A 168 -1.13 -14.81 7.68
N SER A 169 -2.34 -15.32 7.88
CA SER A 169 -3.33 -15.45 6.81
C SER A 169 -3.72 -14.09 6.21
N SER A 170 -3.88 -13.08 7.06
CA SER A 170 -4.21 -11.71 6.65
C SER A 170 -3.08 -11.09 5.83
N PHE A 171 -1.82 -11.28 6.23
CA PHE A 171 -0.67 -10.80 5.46
C PHE A 171 -0.56 -11.48 4.10
N ILE A 172 -0.65 -12.81 4.05
CA ILE A 172 -0.50 -13.55 2.79
C ILE A 172 -1.57 -13.13 1.79
N SER A 173 -2.83 -13.06 2.22
CA SER A 173 -3.94 -12.64 1.36
C SER A 173 -3.82 -11.17 0.97
N GLY A 174 -3.53 -10.27 1.92
CA GLY A 174 -3.42 -8.85 1.63
C GLY A 174 -2.28 -8.50 0.68
N ILE A 175 -1.12 -9.14 0.82
CA ILE A 175 0.00 -9.00 -0.12
C ILE A 175 -0.41 -9.47 -1.52
N SER A 176 -1.05 -10.63 -1.63
CA SER A 176 -1.53 -11.18 -2.92
C SER A 176 -2.50 -10.23 -3.63
N ILE A 177 -3.39 -9.61 -2.86
CA ILE A 177 -4.38 -8.67 -3.39
C ILE A 177 -3.74 -7.36 -3.80
N ILE A 178 -2.83 -6.80 -2.98
CA ILE A 178 -2.06 -5.60 -3.35
C ILE A 178 -1.34 -5.82 -4.69
N LEU A 179 -0.66 -6.96 -4.87
CA LEU A 179 0.01 -7.32 -6.13
C LEU A 179 -0.97 -7.28 -7.32
N THR A 180 -2.14 -7.88 -7.14
CA THR A 180 -3.15 -7.97 -8.20
C THR A 180 -3.73 -6.59 -8.53
N LEU A 181 -4.08 -5.80 -7.53
CA LEU A 181 -4.65 -4.47 -7.70
C LEU A 181 -3.64 -3.48 -8.29
N CYS A 182 -2.37 -3.50 -7.85
CA CYS A 182 -1.29 -2.70 -8.44
C CYS A 182 -1.15 -2.96 -9.95
N ARG A 183 -1.20 -4.24 -10.36
CA ARG A 183 -1.16 -4.62 -11.78
C ARG A 183 -2.35 -4.07 -12.55
N ILE A 184 -3.55 -4.08 -11.97
CA ILE A 184 -4.76 -3.53 -12.60
C ILE A 184 -4.64 -2.01 -12.76
N VAL A 185 -4.22 -1.31 -11.71
CA VAL A 185 -4.01 0.15 -11.75
C VAL A 185 -3.01 0.51 -12.84
N LYS A 186 -1.85 -0.16 -12.90
CA LYS A 186 -0.85 0.05 -13.95
C LYS A 186 -1.44 -0.11 -15.35
N ASN A 187 -2.16 -1.20 -15.59
CA ASN A 187 -2.77 -1.47 -16.89
C ASN A 187 -3.82 -0.42 -17.31
N ARG A 188 -4.49 0.22 -16.35
CA ARG A 188 -5.44 1.30 -16.65
C ARG A 188 -4.73 2.60 -17.00
N VAL A 189 -3.65 2.94 -16.30
CA VAL A 189 -2.83 4.12 -16.59
C VAL A 189 -2.21 4.02 -17.99
N THR A 190 -1.64 2.87 -18.36
CA THR A 190 -1.02 2.66 -19.68
C THR A 190 -2.03 2.67 -20.84
N LYS A 191 -3.32 2.41 -20.60
CA LYS A 191 -4.35 2.50 -21.64
C LYS A 191 -4.91 3.91 -21.86
N MET A 192 -4.61 4.84 -20.95
CA MET A 192 -5.03 6.24 -21.02
C MET A 192 -3.94 7.17 -21.60
N THR A 193 -2.74 6.63 -21.85
CA THR A 193 -1.61 7.31 -22.49
C THR A 193 -1.47 6.85 -23.93
#